data_AF-A0A7W2D9E4-F1
#
_entry.id   AF-A0A7W2D9E4-F1
#
_cell.length_a   1.000
_cell.length_b   1.000
_cell.length_c   1.000
_cell.angle_alpha   90.00
_cell.angle_beta   90.00
_cell.angle_gamma   90.00
#
_symmetry.space_group_name_H-M   'P 1'
#
loop_
_entity.id
_entity.type
_entity.pdbx_description
1 polymer ?
#
loop_
_entity_poly.entity_id
_entity_poly.type
_entity_poly.pdbx_seq_one_letter_code
_entity_poly.pdbx_strand_id
1 'polypeptide(L)'
;MPWCAEQERRLQARPPGYHAYGITGGAPQIIDRLVPGLGPVHRRLYWTRRVPLDVHLAHLGSRSYFAALGPEESAPVLADERRHLVRYCPDGLVEEAYAVDFTVVRRPGHRAGHR
;
A
#
# COMPACT_ATOMS: atom_id res chain seq x y z
N MET A 1 1.86 -4.19 -14.25
CA MET A 1 0.82 -4.04 -15.30
C MET A 1 0.81 -2.61 -15.81
N PRO A 2 0.61 -2.36 -17.12
CA PRO A 2 0.64 -1.00 -17.68
C PRO A 2 -0.33 -0.03 -17.00
N TRP A 3 -1.54 -0.51 -16.64
CA TRP A 3 -2.55 0.32 -16.00
C TRP A 3 -2.14 0.79 -14.59
N CYS A 4 -1.38 0.00 -13.82
CA CYS A 4 -1.00 0.34 -12.44
C CYS A 4 -0.08 1.57 -12.40
N ALA A 5 0.96 1.61 -13.24
CA ALA A 5 1.90 2.73 -13.30
C ALA A 5 1.21 4.03 -13.74
N GLU A 6 0.26 3.91 -14.65
CA GLU A 6 -0.51 5.03 -15.17
C GLU A 6 -1.55 5.54 -14.13
N GLN A 7 -2.17 4.63 -13.36
CA GLN A 7 -3.01 5.01 -12.22
C GLN A 7 -2.20 5.70 -11.11
N GLU A 8 -1.05 5.14 -10.74
CA GLU A 8 -0.13 5.73 -9.76
C GLU A 8 0.22 7.17 -10.16
N ARG A 9 0.62 7.40 -11.43
CA ARG A 9 0.95 8.73 -11.95
C ARG A 9 -0.22 9.73 -11.82
N ARG A 10 -1.46 9.30 -12.08
CA ARG A 10 -2.65 10.17 -11.94
C ARG A 10 -2.97 10.48 -10.48
N LEU A 11 -2.83 9.49 -9.59
CA LEU A 11 -3.08 9.66 -8.16
C LEU A 11 -1.98 10.47 -7.46
N GLN A 12 -0.74 10.45 -7.96
CA GLN A 12 0.32 11.33 -7.44
C GLN A 12 0.03 12.82 -7.68
N ALA A 13 -0.74 13.16 -8.71
CA ALA A 13 -0.98 14.54 -9.13
C ALA A 13 -2.23 15.20 -8.48
N ARG A 14 -2.99 14.48 -7.64
CA ARG A 14 -4.32 14.93 -7.17
C ARG A 14 -4.41 15.11 -5.64
N PRO A 15 -4.44 14.05 -4.81
CA PRO A 15 -4.49 14.18 -3.35
C PRO A 15 -3.21 14.79 -2.74
N PRO A 16 -3.32 15.76 -1.81
CA PRO A 16 -2.20 16.16 -0.96
C PRO A 16 -1.78 14.98 -0.05
N GLY A 17 -0.47 14.78 0.12
CA GLY A 17 0.06 13.76 1.02
C GLY A 17 0.01 12.32 0.50
N TYR A 18 -0.09 12.14 -0.82
CA TYR A 18 -0.02 10.81 -1.44
C TYR A 18 1.25 10.04 -1.02
N HIS A 19 1.06 8.86 -0.42
CA HIS A 19 2.10 8.02 0.21
C HIS A 19 2.98 8.70 1.27
N ALA A 20 2.57 9.83 1.86
CA ALA A 20 3.40 10.59 2.81
C ALA A 20 3.85 9.79 4.05
N TYR A 21 3.19 8.68 4.38
CA TYR A 21 3.47 7.85 5.56
C TYR A 21 4.09 6.48 5.23
N GLY A 22 4.66 6.31 4.02
CA GLY A 22 5.28 5.07 3.58
C GLY A 22 6.59 4.75 4.31
N ILE A 23 6.52 4.20 5.52
CA ILE A 23 7.70 3.87 6.35
C ILE A 23 8.09 2.37 6.33
N THR A 24 7.22 1.51 5.82
CA THR A 24 7.35 0.04 5.95
C THR A 24 8.59 -0.53 5.27
N GLY A 25 9.03 0.04 4.14
CA GLY A 25 10.27 -0.36 3.48
C GLY A 25 11.54 -0.01 4.27
N GLY A 26 11.46 1.00 5.14
CA GLY A 26 12.55 1.46 6.02
C GLY A 26 12.48 0.88 7.43
N ALA A 27 11.51 0.02 7.72
CA ALA A 27 11.29 -0.52 9.05
C ALA A 27 12.53 -1.23 9.65
N PRO A 28 13.33 -2.01 8.90
CA PRO A 28 14.52 -2.65 9.45
C PRO A 28 15.53 -1.66 10.01
N GLN A 29 15.81 -0.58 9.25
CA GLN A 29 16.76 0.45 9.64
C GLN A 29 16.26 1.25 10.84
N ILE A 30 14.94 1.52 10.90
CA ILE A 30 14.31 2.17 12.03
C ILE A 30 14.44 1.29 13.29
N ILE A 31 14.16 -0.01 13.19
CA ILE A 31 14.27 -0.96 14.30
C ILE A 31 15.71 -1.06 14.80
N ASP A 32 16.68 -1.24 13.90
CA ASP A 32 18.10 -1.33 14.26
C ASP A 32 18.60 -0.06 14.96
N ARG A 33 18.12 1.11 14.52
CA ARG A 33 18.49 2.40 15.12
C ARG A 33 17.89 2.60 16.50
N LEU A 34 16.63 2.23 16.69
CA LEU A 34 15.90 2.48 17.94
C LEU A 34 16.16 1.42 19.01
N VAL A 35 16.39 0.17 18.59
CA VAL A 35 16.65 -0.95 19.50
C VAL A 35 17.79 -1.82 18.94
N PRO A 36 19.06 -1.37 19.11
CA PRO A 36 20.21 -2.09 18.60
C PRO A 36 20.29 -3.54 19.11
N GLY A 37 20.70 -4.46 18.24
CA GLY A 37 20.92 -5.86 18.60
C GLY A 37 19.72 -6.79 18.42
N LEU A 38 18.57 -6.30 17.93
CA LEU A 38 17.42 -7.16 17.62
C LEU A 38 17.56 -7.97 16.32
N GLY A 39 18.41 -7.52 15.39
CA GLY A 39 18.66 -8.22 14.13
C GLY A 39 17.40 -8.40 13.27
N PRO A 40 16.77 -7.32 12.79
CA PRO A 40 15.57 -7.39 11.97
C PRO A 40 15.87 -8.07 10.63
N VAL A 41 15.00 -8.99 10.24
CA VAL A 41 15.02 -9.63 8.93
C VAL A 41 13.88 -9.07 8.11
N HIS A 42 14.20 -8.58 6.92
CA HIS A 42 13.24 -8.07 5.95
C HIS A 42 13.06 -9.01 4.78
N ARG A 43 11.82 -9.15 4.33
CA ARG A 43 11.44 -9.74 3.05
C ARG A 43 10.33 -8.93 2.42
N ARG A 44 10.43 -8.70 1.12
CA ARG A 44 9.32 -8.19 0.32
C ARG A 44 8.64 -9.36 -0.38
N LEU A 45 7.35 -9.51 -0.13
CA LEU A 45 6.50 -10.55 -0.73
C LEU A 45 5.59 -9.92 -1.78
N TYR A 46 5.28 -10.68 -2.84
CA TYR A 46 4.45 -10.22 -3.93
C TYR A 46 3.28 -11.18 -4.12
N TRP A 47 2.09 -10.62 -4.36
CA TRP A 47 0.93 -11.41 -4.76
C TRP A 47 0.07 -10.64 -5.74
N THR A 48 -0.81 -11.37 -6.43
CA THR A 48 -1.88 -10.79 -7.23
C THR A 48 -3.23 -11.30 -6.76
N ARG A 49 -4.28 -10.52 -7.00
CA ARG A 49 -5.67 -10.97 -6.89
C ARG A 49 -6.47 -10.39 -8.04
N ARG A 50 -7.54 -11.08 -8.44
CA ARG A 50 -8.50 -10.60 -9.42
C ARG A 50 -9.80 -10.25 -8.72
N VAL A 51 -10.27 -9.02 -8.92
CA VAL A 51 -11.50 -8.51 -8.29
C VAL A 51 -12.34 -7.74 -9.30
N PRO A 52 -13.66 -7.63 -9.08
CA PRO A 52 -14.50 -6.70 -9.82
C PRO A 52 -14.00 -5.25 -9.74
N LEU A 53 -14.16 -4.49 -10.83
CA LEU A 53 -13.69 -3.10 -10.95
C LEU A 53 -14.29 -2.18 -9.87
N ASP A 54 -15.55 -2.39 -9.50
CA ASP A 54 -16.21 -1.66 -8.41
C ASP A 54 -15.58 -1.97 -7.05
N VAL A 55 -15.20 -3.22 -6.79
CA VAL A 55 -14.45 -3.62 -5.57
C VAL A 55 -13.08 -2.94 -5.53
N HIS A 56 -12.37 -2.88 -6.65
CA HIS A 56 -11.11 -2.15 -6.74
C HIS A 56 -11.29 -0.65 -6.40
N LEU A 57 -12.29 0.00 -6.99
CA LEU A 57 -12.56 1.43 -6.74
C LEU A 57 -13.02 1.71 -5.30
N ALA A 58 -13.82 0.81 -4.70
CA ALA A 58 -14.21 0.93 -3.30
C ALA A 58 -12.99 0.82 -2.36
N HIS A 59 -12.08 -0.13 -2.63
CA HIS A 59 -10.84 -0.26 -1.88
C HIS A 59 -9.91 0.94 -2.08
N LEU A 60 -9.85 1.50 -3.29
CA LEU A 60 -9.10 2.71 -3.57
C LEU A 60 -9.67 3.92 -2.81
N GLY A 61 -11.00 4.08 -2.80
CA GLY A 61 -11.68 5.17 -2.09
C GLY A 61 -11.56 5.10 -0.56
N SER A 62 -11.26 3.93 0.02
CA SER A 62 -11.06 3.79 1.47
C SER A 62 -9.67 4.20 1.96
N ARG A 63 -8.77 4.63 1.05
CA ARG A 63 -7.40 5.02 1.40
C ARG A 63 -7.41 6.36 2.12
N SER A 64 -6.47 6.55 3.05
CA SER A 64 -6.42 7.74 3.92
C SER A 64 -6.34 9.06 3.15
N TYR A 65 -5.70 9.08 1.99
CA TYR A 65 -5.62 10.28 1.15
C TYR A 65 -6.95 10.61 0.44
N PHE A 66 -7.81 9.62 0.16
CA PHE A 66 -9.20 9.87 -0.26
C PHE A 66 -10.07 10.30 0.93
N ALA A 67 -9.88 9.68 2.10
CA ALA A 67 -10.54 10.12 3.32
C ALA A 67 -10.22 11.58 3.69
N ALA A 68 -8.98 12.02 3.46
CA ALA A 68 -8.54 13.39 3.70
C ALA A 68 -9.11 14.41 2.68
N LEU A 69 -9.30 14.00 1.41
CA LEU A 69 -10.00 14.82 0.40
C LEU A 69 -11.50 14.98 0.70
N GLY A 70 -12.10 14.00 1.39
CA GLY A 70 -13.54 13.98 1.64
C GLY A 70 -14.35 13.53 0.41
N PRO A 71 -15.65 13.22 0.59
CA PRO A 71 -16.45 12.54 -0.43
C PRO A 71 -16.72 13.37 -1.69
N GLU A 72 -16.92 14.69 -1.56
CA GLU A 72 -17.23 15.57 -2.70
C GLU A 72 -16.04 15.68 -3.67
N GLU A 73 -14.82 15.83 -3.16
CA GLU A 73 -13.60 15.88 -3.98
C GLU A 73 -13.16 14.49 -4.46
N SER A 74 -13.46 13.44 -3.69
CA SER A 74 -13.12 12.06 -4.03
C SER A 74 -13.95 11.48 -5.18
N ALA A 75 -15.25 11.80 -5.23
CA ALA A 75 -16.17 11.27 -6.23
C ALA A 75 -15.74 11.50 -7.69
N PRO A 76 -15.37 12.71 -8.13
CA PRO A 76 -14.91 12.94 -9.50
C PRO A 76 -13.60 12.21 -9.80
N VAL A 77 -12.70 12.09 -8.83
CA VAL A 77 -11.44 11.34 -9.00
C VAL A 77 -11.71 9.85 -9.24
N LEU A 78 -12.58 9.23 -8.43
CA LEU A 78 -12.95 7.82 -8.59
C LEU A 78 -13.74 7.57 -9.89
N ALA A 79 -14.54 8.54 -10.35
CA ALA A 79 -15.26 8.45 -11.62
C ALA A 79 -14.30 8.49 -12.82
N ASP A 80 -13.27 9.35 -12.78
CA ASP A 80 -12.21 9.37 -13.79
C ASP A 80 -11.41 8.07 -13.79
N GLU A 81 -11.04 7.55 -12.61
CA GLU A 81 -10.34 6.27 -12.50
C GLU A 81 -11.17 5.12 -13.09
N ARG A 82 -12.48 5.10 -12.85
CA ARG A 82 -13.39 4.15 -13.52
C ARG A 82 -13.23 4.23 -15.03
N ARG A 83 -13.38 5.42 -15.64
CA ARG A 83 -13.28 5.62 -17.10
C ARG A 83 -11.96 5.12 -17.67
N HIS A 84 -10.86 5.30 -16.94
CA HIS A 84 -9.56 4.79 -17.35
C HIS A 84 -9.47 3.28 -17.28
N LEU A 85 -9.91 2.68 -16.17
CA LEU A 85 -9.81 1.24 -15.93
C LEU A 85 -10.68 0.41 -16.87
N VAL A 86 -11.87 0.87 -17.28
CA VAL A 86 -12.71 0.08 -18.20
C VAL A 86 -12.01 -0.17 -19.55
N ARG A 87 -11.08 0.72 -19.95
CA ARG A 87 -10.29 0.55 -21.18
C ARG A 87 -9.22 -0.54 -21.06
N TYR A 88 -8.75 -0.81 -19.84
CA TYR A 88 -7.75 -1.85 -19.56
C TYR A 88 -8.37 -3.17 -19.10
N CYS A 89 -9.58 -3.12 -18.54
CA CYS A 89 -10.30 -4.24 -17.95
C CYS A 89 -11.72 -4.34 -18.57
N PRO A 90 -11.82 -4.70 -19.86
CA PRO A 90 -13.11 -4.73 -20.57
C PRO A 90 -14.05 -5.84 -20.06
N ASP A 91 -13.50 -6.87 -19.40
CA ASP A 91 -14.25 -7.92 -18.72
C ASP A 91 -14.74 -7.50 -17.32
N GLY A 92 -14.43 -6.27 -16.89
CA GLY A 92 -14.79 -5.75 -15.59
C GLY A 92 -13.96 -6.30 -14.43
N LEU A 93 -12.91 -7.08 -14.69
CA LEU A 93 -12.02 -7.64 -13.67
C LEU A 93 -10.68 -6.91 -13.66
N VAL A 94 -10.28 -6.46 -12.48
CA VAL A 94 -8.99 -5.82 -12.24
C VAL A 94 -8.06 -6.84 -11.59
N GLU A 95 -6.90 -7.07 -12.21
CA GLU A 95 -5.82 -7.84 -11.61
C GLU A 95 -4.90 -6.91 -10.81
N GLU A 96 -5.11 -6.85 -9.52
CA GLU A 96 -4.35 -6.03 -8.59
C GLU A 96 -3.06 -6.75 -8.19
N ALA A 97 -1.92 -6.08 -8.34
CA ALA A 97 -0.62 -6.56 -7.88
C ALA A 97 -0.18 -5.79 -6.64
N TYR A 98 0.19 -6.53 -5.59
CA TYR A 98 0.62 -5.96 -4.31
C TYR A 98 2.04 -6.39 -3.97
N ALA A 99 2.73 -5.52 -3.24
CA ALA A 99 3.93 -5.84 -2.51
C ALA A 99 3.69 -5.62 -1.02
N VAL A 100 4.17 -6.55 -0.19
CA VAL A 100 4.13 -6.44 1.26
C VAL A 100 5.56 -6.43 1.78
N ASP A 101 5.93 -5.38 2.50
CA ASP A 101 7.18 -5.32 3.25
C ASP A 101 6.98 -6.01 4.61
N PHE A 102 7.64 -7.15 4.79
CA PHE A 102 7.57 -7.96 6.00
C PHE A 102 8.90 -7.83 6.77
N THR A 103 8.85 -7.22 7.96
CA THR A 103 10.01 -7.11 8.85
C THR A 103 9.72 -7.86 10.14
N VAL A 104 10.62 -8.76 10.54
CA VAL A 104 10.51 -9.55 11.77
C VAL A 104 11.78 -9.45 12.61
N VAL A 105 11.61 -9.51 13.92
CA VAL A 105 12.70 -9.64 14.90
C VAL A 105 12.43 -10.84 15.78
N ARG A 106 13.50 -11.45 16.30
CA ARG A 106 13.34 -12.45 17.36
C ARG A 106 13.14 -11.72 18.68
N ARG A 107 12.15 -12.13 19.47
CA ARG A 107 12.05 -11.70 20.86
C ARG A 107 13.35 -12.09 21.57
N PRO A 108 14.05 -11.16 22.25
CA PRO A 108 15.20 -11.50 23.06
C PRO A 108 14.81 -12.56 24.10
N GLY A 109 15.62 -13.61 24.25
CA GLY A 109 15.40 -14.59 25.31
C GLY A 109 15.49 -13.89 26.67
N HIS A 110 14.55 -14.16 27.58
CA HIS A 110 14.71 -13.76 28.97
C HIS A 110 15.95 -14.49 29.50
N ARG A 111 17.04 -13.77 29.76
CA ARG A 111 18.13 -14.31 30.58
C ARG A 111 17.57 -14.41 32.00
N ALA A 112 17.17 -15.60 32.42
CA ALA A 112 17.03 -15.86 33.85
C ALA A 112 18.44 -15.68 34.43
N GLY A 113 18.62 -14.66 35.27
CA GLY A 113 19.89 -14.42 35.95
C GLY A 113 20.22 -15.66 36.78
N HIS A 114 21.33 -16.33 36.45
CA HIS A 114 21.95 -17.23 37.39
C HIS A 114 22.59 -16.39 38.49
N ARG A 115 22.31 -16.81 39.73
CA ARG A 115 22.74 -16.27 41.01
C ARG A 115 24.23 -16.01 41.10
#